data_AF-Q17FH8-F1
#
_entry.id   AF-Q17FH8-F1
#
_cell.length_a   1.000
_cell.length_b   1.000
_cell.length_c   1.000
_cell.angle_alpha   90.00
_cell.angle_beta   90.00
_cell.angle_gamma   90.00
#
_symmetry.space_group_name_H-M   'P 1'
#
loop_
_entity.id
_entity.type
_entity.pdbx_description
1 polymer ?
#
loop_
_entity_poly.entity_id
_entity_poly.type
_entity_poly.pdbx_seq_one_letter_code
_entity_poly.pdbx_strand_id
1 'polypeptide(L)'
;MCDILLMNGNCNGIGRKRARSDDTDSDCPFVMQRKMFVNQIQMDRRDERKMRQIEEKTVNMLFLGAKTSSRQPRQGICQHECLRHVRLIGAGEYDFDLVNCPQWMGKKADRKCRICDRQSVVHAECTNCNLELCEFCGISCHYCPEKICMNCVNLFNCQTSDVPCCERCKIFN
;
A
#
# COMPACT_ATOMS: atom_id res chain seq x y z
N MET A 1 -23.88 27.32 51.52
CA MET A 1 -24.44 28.56 50.92
C MET A 1 -23.62 28.78 49.65
N CYS A 2 -24.06 28.24 48.51
CA CYS A 2 -25.06 28.83 47.58
C CYS A 2 -24.51 30.15 47.02
N ASP A 3 -24.37 30.42 45.73
CA ASP A 3 -24.76 29.72 44.49
C ASP A 3 -24.30 30.60 43.29
N ILE A 4 -24.49 30.11 42.05
CA ILE A 4 -24.67 30.89 40.79
C ILE A 4 -23.35 31.42 40.13
N LEU A 5 -22.96 31.06 38.89
CA LEU A 5 -23.67 31.23 37.61
C LEU A 5 -23.33 30.16 36.55
N LEU A 6 -24.38 29.59 35.96
CA LEU A 6 -24.38 29.10 34.58
C LEU A 6 -24.41 30.31 33.64
N MET A 7 -23.53 30.36 32.64
CA MET A 7 -23.84 30.96 31.34
C MET A 7 -23.12 30.24 30.20
N ASN A 8 -23.93 29.87 29.22
CA ASN A 8 -23.59 29.35 27.90
C ASN A 8 -22.46 30.15 27.23
N GLY A 9 -21.46 29.43 26.72
CA GLY A 9 -20.43 29.95 25.82
C GLY A 9 -20.23 28.98 24.67
N ASN A 10 -20.94 29.22 23.58
CA ASN A 10 -20.84 28.57 22.28
C ASN A 10 -19.38 28.46 21.81
N CYS A 11 -18.80 27.25 21.81
CA CYS A 11 -17.52 26.96 21.19
C CYS A 11 -17.69 25.89 20.11
N ASN A 12 -18.06 26.35 18.92
CA ASN A 12 -17.77 25.69 17.65
C ASN A 12 -16.25 25.51 17.51
N GLY A 13 -15.74 24.43 18.09
CA GLY A 13 -14.38 23.94 17.91
C GLY A 13 -14.46 22.58 17.25
N ILE A 14 -14.17 22.53 15.95
CA ILE A 14 -14.15 21.32 15.11
C ILE A 14 -13.02 20.41 15.60
N GLY A 15 -13.30 19.66 16.66
CA GLY A 15 -12.53 18.47 17.01
C GLY A 15 -12.92 17.39 16.02
N ARG A 16 -12.11 17.16 14.99
CA ARG A 16 -12.22 16.00 14.09
C ARG A 16 -11.94 14.71 14.89
N LYS A 17 -12.84 14.32 15.79
CA LYS A 17 -12.94 12.95 16.27
C LYS A 17 -13.34 12.14 15.04
N ARG A 18 -12.51 11.17 14.64
CA ARG A 18 -12.85 10.21 13.56
C ARG A 18 -14.27 9.71 13.81
N ALA A 19 -15.20 10.04 12.92
CA ALA A 19 -16.54 9.48 12.95
C ALA A 19 -16.39 7.96 12.91
N ARG A 20 -17.00 7.27 13.88
CA ARG A 20 -17.11 5.82 13.84
C ARG A 20 -18.13 5.48 12.77
N SER A 21 -17.85 4.45 11.97
CA SER A 21 -18.82 3.92 11.01
C SER A 21 -20.11 3.56 11.75
N ASP A 22 -21.25 4.03 11.25
CA ASP A 22 -22.55 3.70 11.80
C ASP A 22 -22.80 2.19 11.68
N ASP A 23 -23.20 1.55 12.78
CA ASP A 23 -23.52 0.11 12.86
C ASP A 23 -24.87 -0.23 12.16
N THR A 24 -25.54 0.75 11.55
CA THR A 24 -26.89 0.59 10.96
C THR A 24 -26.91 0.03 9.54
N ASP A 25 -25.76 -0.08 8.88
CA ASP A 25 -25.70 -0.70 7.55
C ASP A 25 -25.56 -2.22 7.69
N SER A 26 -26.71 -2.92 7.67
CA SER A 26 -26.82 -4.39 7.55
C SER A 26 -26.05 -5.00 6.37
N ASP A 27 -25.58 -4.17 5.43
CA ASP A 27 -24.89 -4.59 4.21
C ASP A 27 -23.37 -4.33 4.21
N CYS A 28 -22.79 -3.85 5.32
CA CYS A 28 -21.33 -3.70 5.42
C CYS A 28 -20.65 -5.04 5.77
N PRO A 29 -19.79 -5.62 4.90
CA PRO A 29 -19.19 -6.94 5.14
C PRO A 29 -18.13 -6.96 6.25
N PHE A 30 -17.71 -5.78 6.75
CA PHE A 30 -16.69 -5.64 7.78
C PHE A 30 -17.28 -4.96 9.02
N VAL A 31 -18.10 -5.71 9.75
CA VAL A 31 -18.63 -5.27 11.06
C VAL A 31 -17.49 -5.25 12.09
N MET A 32 -17.46 -4.22 12.94
CA MET A 32 -16.45 -4.08 13.98
C MET A 32 -16.52 -5.27 14.97
N GLN A 33 -15.43 -6.04 15.06
CA GLN A 33 -15.36 -7.17 15.98
C GLN A 33 -15.32 -6.66 17.44
N ARG A 34 -16.29 -7.10 18.24
CA ARG A 34 -16.38 -6.76 19.67
C ARG A 34 -15.47 -7.69 20.48
N LYS A 35 -14.82 -7.15 21.51
CA LYS A 35 -14.06 -7.95 22.48
C LYS A 35 -15.02 -8.90 23.21
N MET A 36 -14.68 -10.18 23.26
CA MET A 36 -15.45 -11.20 23.96
C MET A 36 -14.60 -11.88 25.03
N PHE A 37 -15.24 -12.29 26.12
CA PHE A 37 -14.59 -13.07 27.17
C PHE A 37 -14.21 -14.46 26.65
N VAL A 38 -13.01 -14.94 27.02
CA VAL A 38 -12.50 -16.25 26.57
C VAL A 38 -13.43 -17.39 26.96
N ASN A 39 -14.05 -17.32 28.14
CA ASN A 39 -15.01 -18.32 28.61
C ASN A 39 -16.26 -18.38 27.72
N GLN A 40 -16.73 -17.22 27.24
CA GLN A 40 -17.87 -17.16 26.33
C GLN A 40 -17.53 -17.81 24.98
N ILE A 41 -16.31 -17.58 24.47
CA ILE A 41 -15.83 -18.22 23.23
C ILE A 41 -15.81 -19.74 23.38
N GLN A 42 -15.37 -20.25 24.53
CA GLN A 42 -15.33 -21.70 24.79
C GLN A 42 -16.74 -22.30 24.89
N MET A 43 -17.69 -21.58 25.49
CA MET A 43 -19.09 -22.01 25.54
C MET A 43 -19.74 -21.99 24.16
N ASP A 44 -19.54 -20.92 23.39
CA ASP A 44 -20.12 -20.76 22.05
C ASP A 44 -19.61 -21.83 21.08
N ARG A 45 -18.36 -22.30 21.24
CA ARG A 45 -17.82 -23.44 20.46
C ARG A 45 -18.51 -24.77 20.73
N ARG A 46 -19.15 -24.93 21.89
CA ARG A 46 -19.89 -26.14 22.27
C ARG A 46 -21.38 -26.05 21.95
N ASP A 47 -21.86 -24.89 21.52
CA ASP A 47 -23.24 -24.66 21.13
C ASP A 47 -23.44 -25.02 19.65
N GLU A 48 -24.04 -26.19 19.41
CA GLU A 48 -24.29 -26.71 18.06
C GLU A 48 -25.17 -25.79 17.20
N ARG A 49 -26.10 -25.05 17.82
CA ARG A 49 -26.99 -24.15 17.07
C ARG A 49 -26.22 -22.95 16.54
N LYS A 50 -25.35 -22.36 17.37
CA LYS A 50 -24.49 -21.25 16.96
C LYS A 50 -23.47 -21.68 15.91
N MET A 51 -22.86 -22.85 16.08
CA MET A 51 -21.89 -23.36 15.11
C MET A 51 -22.52 -23.62 13.74
N ARG A 52 -23.76 -24.13 13.68
CA ARG A 52 -24.50 -24.29 12.43
C ARG A 52 -24.81 -22.95 11.75
N GLN A 53 -25.20 -21.93 12.52
CA GLN A 53 -25.42 -20.58 11.98
C GLN A 53 -24.14 -19.95 11.42
N ILE A 54 -23.00 -20.18 12.09
CA ILE A 54 -21.69 -19.72 11.59
C ILE A 54 -21.36 -20.42 10.27
N GLU A 55 -21.53 -21.74 10.21
CA GLU A 55 -21.30 -22.54 9.01
C GLU A 55 -22.14 -22.02 7.84
N GLU A 56 -23.46 -21.88 8.03
CA GLU A 56 -24.37 -21.36 7.01
C GLU A 56 -23.95 -19.97 6.52
N LYS A 57 -23.61 -19.06 7.44
CA LYS A 57 -23.16 -17.70 7.08
C LYS A 57 -21.84 -17.72 6.31
N THR A 58 -20.89 -18.56 6.71
CA THR A 58 -19.59 -18.69 6.03
C THR A 58 -19.76 -19.29 4.64
N VAL A 59 -20.54 -20.36 4.51
CA VAL A 59 -20.90 -20.96 3.21
C VAL A 59 -21.56 -19.90 2.33
N ASN A 60 -22.52 -19.15 2.86
CA ASN A 60 -23.19 -18.09 2.11
C ASN A 60 -22.20 -17.02 1.62
N MET A 61 -21.27 -16.57 2.46
CA MET A 61 -20.23 -15.60 2.09
C MET A 61 -19.27 -16.13 1.00
N LEU A 62 -18.80 -17.36 1.16
CA LEU A 62 -17.87 -17.99 0.20
C LEU A 62 -18.53 -18.15 -1.18
N PHE A 63 -19.79 -18.59 -1.21
CA PHE A 63 -20.47 -18.90 -2.47
C PHE A 63 -21.25 -17.72 -3.06
N LEU A 64 -21.72 -16.73 -2.29
CA LEU A 64 -22.20 -15.47 -2.86
C LEU A 64 -21.07 -14.73 -3.57
N GLY A 65 -19.88 -14.62 -2.95
CA GLY A 65 -18.73 -13.96 -3.57
C GLY A 65 -18.28 -14.63 -4.88
N ALA A 66 -18.42 -15.95 -4.97
CA ALA A 66 -18.16 -16.72 -6.18
C ALA A 66 -19.26 -16.51 -7.25
N LYS A 67 -20.54 -16.51 -6.85
CA LYS A 67 -21.68 -16.33 -7.78
C LYS A 67 -21.76 -14.91 -8.33
N THR A 68 -21.47 -13.89 -7.53
CA THR A 68 -21.49 -12.47 -7.96
C THR A 68 -20.29 -12.10 -8.84
N SER A 69 -19.16 -12.83 -8.75
CA SER A 69 -18.05 -12.66 -9.70
C SER A 69 -18.42 -12.93 -11.16
N SER A 70 -19.50 -13.68 -11.41
CA SER A 70 -19.98 -13.97 -12.77
C SER A 70 -20.95 -12.93 -13.34
N ARG A 71 -21.52 -12.03 -12.53
CA ARG A 71 -22.68 -11.21 -12.92
C ARG A 71 -22.56 -9.70 -12.69
N GLN A 72 -21.45 -9.21 -12.16
CA GLN A 72 -21.18 -7.77 -12.13
C GLN A 72 -20.01 -7.42 -13.06
N PRO A 73 -20.21 -6.53 -14.05
CA PRO A 73 -19.07 -5.85 -14.66
C PRO A 73 -18.47 -4.99 -13.55
N ARG A 74 -17.34 -5.44 -12.99
CA ARG A 74 -16.54 -4.61 -12.10
C ARG A 74 -16.30 -3.30 -12.84
N GLN A 75 -16.69 -2.17 -12.27
CA GLN A 75 -16.19 -0.85 -12.65
C GLN A 75 -14.69 -0.70 -12.27
N GLY A 76 -13.91 -1.72 -12.58
CA GLY A 76 -12.47 -1.70 -12.58
C GLY A 76 -12.09 -2.18 -13.96
N ILE A 77 -11.42 -1.32 -14.71
CA ILE A 77 -10.80 -1.56 -16.02
C ILE A 77 -10.60 -3.05 -16.25
N CYS A 78 -11.27 -3.57 -17.28
CA CYS A 78 -11.35 -4.98 -17.64
C CYS A 78 -9.98 -5.66 -17.56
N GLN A 79 -9.63 -6.24 -16.41
CA GLN A 79 -8.36 -6.95 -16.22
C GLN A 79 -8.19 -8.05 -17.28
N HIS A 80 -9.30 -8.59 -17.79
CA HIS A 80 -9.32 -9.64 -18.79
C HIS A 80 -8.96 -9.17 -20.21
N GLU A 81 -9.23 -7.92 -20.59
CA GLU A 81 -8.77 -7.36 -21.87
C GLU A 81 -7.30 -6.99 -21.80
N CYS A 82 -6.88 -6.44 -20.66
CA CYS A 82 -5.50 -6.06 -20.39
C CYS A 82 -4.50 -7.24 -20.45
N LEU A 83 -4.94 -8.43 -20.07
CA LEU A 83 -4.11 -9.65 -20.09
C LEU A 83 -3.99 -10.28 -21.47
N ARG A 84 -4.81 -9.87 -22.47
CA ARG A 84 -4.67 -10.36 -23.85
C ARG A 84 -3.32 -9.97 -24.47
N HIS A 85 -2.73 -8.91 -23.96
CA HIS A 85 -1.44 -8.39 -24.39
C HIS A 85 -0.27 -8.95 -23.59
N VAL A 86 -0.50 -9.93 -22.70
CA VAL A 86 0.53 -10.61 -21.92
C VAL A 86 0.74 -12.03 -22.45
N ARG A 87 1.98 -12.38 -22.75
CA ARG A 87 2.43 -13.68 -23.22
C ARG A 87 3.33 -14.34 -22.18
N LEU A 88 3.00 -15.54 -21.74
CA LEU A 88 3.87 -16.33 -20.86
C LEU A 88 4.92 -17.07 -21.71
N ILE A 89 6.20 -16.94 -21.35
CA ILE A 89 7.32 -17.59 -22.07
C ILE A 89 7.73 -18.90 -21.36
N GLY A 90 7.41 -19.05 -20.08
CA GLY A 90 7.80 -20.20 -19.25
C GLY A 90 8.87 -19.83 -18.22
N ALA A 91 9.21 -20.75 -17.31
CA ALA A 91 10.20 -20.51 -16.23
C ALA A 91 9.93 -19.29 -15.33
N GLY A 92 8.67 -18.84 -15.24
CA GLY A 92 8.29 -17.62 -14.52
C GLY A 92 8.44 -16.32 -15.32
N GLU A 93 8.85 -16.40 -16.58
CA GLU A 93 9.00 -15.26 -17.48
C GLU A 93 7.71 -14.93 -18.25
N TYR A 94 7.50 -13.65 -18.48
CA TYR A 94 6.38 -13.11 -19.23
C TYR A 94 6.81 -11.93 -20.11
N ASP A 95 6.12 -11.79 -21.23
CA ASP A 95 6.27 -10.73 -22.21
C ASP A 95 4.95 -9.98 -22.34
N PHE A 96 4.98 -8.70 -22.69
CA PHE A 96 3.78 -7.92 -22.85
C PHE A 96 4.01 -6.70 -23.74
N ASP A 97 2.96 -6.29 -24.45
CA ASP A 97 2.97 -5.11 -25.30
C ASP A 97 2.79 -3.82 -24.48
N LEU A 98 3.83 -2.99 -24.41
CA LEU A 98 3.82 -1.74 -23.63
C LEU A 98 2.76 -0.73 -24.09
N VAL A 99 2.33 -0.77 -25.35
CA VAL A 99 1.36 0.21 -25.89
C VAL A 99 -0.06 -0.12 -25.43
N ASN A 100 -0.37 -1.42 -25.39
CA ASN A 100 -1.71 -1.90 -25.11
C ASN A 100 -1.89 -2.41 -23.67
N CYS A 101 -0.79 -2.56 -22.91
CA CYS A 101 -0.87 -2.94 -21.51
C CYS A 101 -1.23 -1.77 -20.59
N PRO A 102 -1.90 -2.07 -19.46
CA PRO A 102 -2.24 -1.05 -18.47
C PRO A 102 -1.00 -0.42 -17.84
N GLN A 103 -1.12 0.84 -17.45
CA GLN A 103 -0.09 1.56 -16.68
C GLN A 103 0.32 0.89 -15.36
N TRP A 104 -0.52 0.02 -14.78
CA TRP A 104 -0.17 -0.72 -13.57
C TRP A 104 0.84 -1.86 -13.83
N MET A 105 0.91 -2.36 -15.06
CA MET A 105 1.89 -3.35 -15.49
C MET A 105 3.20 -2.59 -15.71
N GLY A 106 4.04 -2.57 -14.67
CA GLY A 106 5.23 -1.72 -14.59
C GLY A 106 6.11 -1.80 -15.84
N LYS A 107 6.88 -0.74 -16.12
CA LYS A 107 7.78 -0.69 -17.27
C LYS A 107 8.76 -1.86 -17.21
N LYS A 108 9.02 -2.49 -18.36
CA LYS A 108 10.08 -3.49 -18.47
C LYS A 108 11.44 -2.85 -18.29
N ALA A 109 12.40 -3.63 -17.79
CA ALA A 109 13.79 -3.21 -17.77
C ALA A 109 14.24 -2.95 -19.20
N ASP A 110 14.75 -1.75 -19.45
CA ASP A 110 15.14 -1.28 -20.78
C ASP A 110 16.59 -1.63 -21.11
N ARG A 111 17.46 -1.65 -20.10
CA ARG A 111 18.88 -2.01 -20.23
C ARG A 111 19.50 -2.47 -18.91
N LYS A 112 20.73 -2.98 -19.00
CA LYS A 112 21.56 -3.33 -17.85
C LYS A 112 22.29 -2.10 -17.31
N CYS A 113 22.41 -2.02 -15.99
CA CYS A 113 23.21 -1.00 -15.32
C CYS A 113 24.71 -1.23 -15.59
N ARG A 114 25.45 -0.15 -15.91
CA ARG A 114 26.89 -0.20 -16.16
C ARG A 114 27.74 -0.57 -14.94
N ILE A 115 27.21 -0.39 -13.73
CA ILE A 115 27.94 -0.59 -12.47
C ILE A 115 27.74 -2.00 -11.93
N CYS A 116 26.50 -2.50 -11.93
CA CYS A 116 26.15 -3.77 -11.28
C CYS A 116 25.66 -4.87 -12.23
N ASP A 117 25.63 -4.61 -13.55
CA ASP A 117 25.14 -5.50 -14.63
C ASP A 117 23.71 -6.04 -14.45
N ARG A 118 22.94 -5.50 -13.49
CA ARG A 118 21.54 -5.87 -13.27
C ARG A 118 20.65 -5.17 -14.30
N GLN A 119 19.66 -5.89 -14.82
CA GLN A 119 18.55 -5.29 -15.57
C GLN A 119 17.80 -4.32 -14.66
N SER A 120 17.56 -3.10 -15.13
CA SER A 120 16.90 -2.05 -14.35
C SER A 120 15.88 -1.32 -15.21
N VAL A 121 14.83 -0.83 -14.56
CA VAL A 121 13.76 -0.06 -15.17
C VAL A 121 14.00 1.44 -15.02
N VAL A 122 14.62 1.84 -13.89
CA VAL A 122 14.80 3.22 -13.49
C VAL A 122 16.27 3.57 -13.56
N HIS A 123 16.58 4.55 -14.41
CA HIS A 123 17.89 5.15 -14.53
C HIS A 123 17.83 6.61 -14.08
N ALA A 124 18.80 7.04 -13.28
CA ALA A 124 18.96 8.40 -12.78
C ALA A 124 20.45 8.77 -12.76
N GLU A 125 20.77 10.03 -12.51
CA GLU A 125 22.15 10.49 -12.35
C GLU A 125 22.42 10.88 -10.89
N CYS A 126 23.63 10.60 -10.41
CA CYS A 126 24.06 11.06 -9.11
C CYS A 126 24.23 12.58 -9.14
N THR A 127 23.51 13.32 -8.29
CA THR A 127 23.64 14.78 -8.20
C THR A 127 25.05 15.28 -7.87
N ASN A 128 25.87 14.48 -7.18
CA ASN A 128 27.21 14.90 -6.76
C ASN A 128 28.28 14.61 -7.83
N CYS A 129 28.15 13.54 -8.62
CA CYS A 129 29.21 13.10 -9.55
C CYS A 129 28.74 12.76 -10.96
N ASN A 130 27.45 12.96 -11.26
CA ASN A 130 26.79 12.65 -12.52
C ASN A 130 26.94 11.19 -12.98
N LEU A 131 27.31 10.29 -12.07
CA LEU A 131 27.37 8.86 -12.33
C LEU A 131 25.96 8.35 -12.61
N GLU A 132 25.81 7.56 -13.66
CA GLU A 132 24.56 6.90 -14.01
C GLU A 132 24.23 5.79 -12.98
N LEU A 133 23.05 5.88 -12.38
CA LEU A 133 22.56 5.00 -11.32
C LEU A 133 21.33 4.25 -11.78
N CYS A 134 21.26 2.97 -11.42
CA CYS A 134 20.02 2.20 -11.44
C CYS A 134 19.31 2.29 -10.07
N GLU A 135 18.09 1.76 -10.01
CA GLU A 135 17.33 1.57 -8.76
C GLU A 135 18.05 0.80 -7.65
N PHE A 136 19.07 -0.01 -8.00
CA PHE A 136 19.88 -0.77 -7.03
C PHE A 136 21.15 -0.05 -6.58
N CYS A 137 21.70 0.83 -7.41
CA CYS A 137 22.97 1.52 -7.14
C CYS A 137 22.77 2.92 -6.54
N GLY A 138 21.60 3.53 -6.77
CA GLY A 138 21.28 4.86 -6.29
C GLY A 138 20.41 4.86 -5.05
N ILE A 139 20.76 5.70 -4.09
CA ILE A 139 19.95 6.00 -2.91
C ILE A 139 19.39 7.43 -3.03
N SER A 140 18.21 7.68 -2.47
CA SER A 140 17.63 9.03 -2.44
C SER A 140 18.27 9.86 -1.33
N CYS A 141 18.51 11.15 -1.59
CA CYS A 141 18.82 12.09 -0.54
C CYS A 141 17.66 12.18 0.48
N HIS A 142 17.99 12.37 1.75
CA HIS A 142 16.99 12.49 2.82
C HIS A 142 16.17 13.79 2.71
N TYR A 143 16.74 14.85 2.15
CA TYR A 143 16.17 16.21 2.16
C TYR A 143 15.63 16.66 0.80
N CYS A 144 15.88 15.92 -0.27
CA CYS A 144 15.43 16.27 -1.63
C CYS A 144 15.18 15.00 -2.46
N PRO A 145 14.41 15.07 -3.56
CA PRO A 145 14.06 13.89 -4.37
C PRO A 145 15.23 13.37 -5.24
N GLU A 146 16.39 14.00 -5.15
CA GLU A 146 17.57 13.69 -5.96
C GLU A 146 18.23 12.36 -5.56
N LYS A 147 18.94 11.76 -6.52
CA LYS A 147 19.67 10.50 -6.33
C LYS A 147 21.15 10.74 -6.09
N ILE A 148 21.73 9.93 -5.21
CA ILE A 148 23.16 9.91 -4.91
C ILE A 148 23.69 8.47 -4.93
N CYS A 149 24.95 8.31 -5.33
CA CYS A 149 25.60 7.00 -5.35
C CYS A 149 26.22 6.69 -3.98
N MET A 150 26.34 5.40 -3.64
CA MET A 150 26.94 4.99 -2.38
C MET A 150 28.39 5.48 -2.22
N ASN A 151 29.13 5.60 -3.33
CA ASN A 151 30.48 6.12 -3.30
C ASN A 151 30.51 7.60 -2.85
N CYS A 152 29.56 8.41 -3.31
CA CYS A 152 29.43 9.79 -2.87
C CYS A 152 29.01 9.91 -1.41
N VAL A 153 28.11 9.03 -0.93
CA VAL A 153 27.75 9.00 0.49
C VAL A 153 28.99 8.74 1.36
N ASN A 154 29.83 7.78 0.96
CA ASN A 154 31.02 7.37 1.70
C ASN A 154 32.17 8.40 1.60
N LEU A 155 32.46 8.92 0.40
CA LEU A 155 33.61 9.80 0.17
C LEU A 155 33.40 11.22 0.68
N PHE A 156 32.21 11.79 0.45
CA PHE A 156 31.92 13.18 0.84
C PHE A 156 31.43 13.31 2.28
N ASN A 157 31.43 12.19 3.02
CA ASN A 157 30.89 12.07 4.38
C ASN A 157 29.56 12.83 4.50
N CYS A 158 28.66 12.53 3.56
CA CYS A 158 27.36 13.17 3.44
C CYS A 158 26.40 12.59 4.49
N GLN A 159 26.76 12.77 5.76
CA GLN A 159 26.28 12.05 6.94
C GLN A 159 26.61 10.56 6.91
N THR A 160 25.62 9.68 7.07
CA THR A 160 25.77 8.22 7.15
C THR A 160 24.96 7.56 6.04
N SER A 161 25.22 6.27 5.79
CA SER A 161 24.38 5.46 4.90
C SER A 161 22.90 5.43 5.32
N ASP A 162 22.61 5.69 6.60
CA ASP A 162 21.26 5.71 7.15
C ASP A 162 20.52 7.03 6.87
N VAL A 163 21.27 8.14 6.76
CA VAL A 163 20.74 9.47 6.45
C VAL A 163 21.51 10.09 5.29
N PRO A 164 21.42 9.49 4.10
CA PRO A 164 22.23 9.89 2.95
C PRO A 164 21.84 11.30 2.49
N CYS A 165 22.82 12.18 2.27
CA CYS A 165 22.59 13.58 1.90
C CYS A 165 23.33 13.98 0.60
N CYS A 166 22.78 14.85 -0.23
CA CYS A 166 23.54 15.41 -1.36
C CYS A 166 24.37 16.61 -0.90
N GLU A 167 25.38 17.02 -1.67
CA GLU A 167 26.22 18.16 -1.30
C GLU A 167 25.44 19.46 -1.13
N ARG A 168 24.43 19.69 -1.98
CA ARG A 168 23.58 20.89 -1.89
C ARG A 168 22.81 20.94 -0.58
N CYS A 169 22.18 19.84 -0.18
CA CYS A 169 21.43 19.77 1.08
C CYS A 169 22.34 19.75 2.31
N LYS A 170 23.59 19.29 2.17
CA LYS A 170 24.58 19.32 3.24
C LYS A 170 24.98 20.74 3.61
N ILE A 171 25.00 21.68 2.67
CA ILE A 171 25.36 23.09 2.96
C ILE A 171 24.34 23.77 3.90
N PHE A 172 23.09 23.31 3.90
CA PHE A 172 22.00 23.91 4.67
C PHE A 172 21.70 23.20 6.00
N ASN A 173 22.48 22.18 6.38
CA ASN A 173 22.37 21.44 7.64
C ASN A 173 23.69 21.50 8.41
#